data_AF-A0A1H3FLD3-F1
#
_entry.id   AF-A0A1H3FLD3-F1
#
_cell.length_a   1.000
_cell.length_b   1.000
_cell.length_c   1.000
_cell.angle_alpha   90.00
_cell.angle_beta   90.00
_cell.angle_gamma   90.00
#
_symmetry.space_group_name_H-M   'P 1'
#
loop_
_entity.id
_entity.type
_entity.pdbx_description
1 polymer ?
#
loop_
_entity_poly.entity_id
_entity_poly.type
_entity_poly.pdbx_seq_one_letter_code
_entity_poly.pdbx_strand_id
1 'polypeptide(L)'
;MPTETARVERGVSAPPEVAFDTATDPDLRPAWLPEQLRGVRPSRDADDLTVRWDAGSSGWSLALRVHTIEAGGATVRLELTGDAPRDQLSALAEETVANLTRMVGDRLTAG
;
A
#
# COMPACT_ATOMS: atom_id res chain seq x y z
N MET A 1 -18.05 8.13 -14.23
CA MET A 1 -16.95 9.12 -14.21
C MET A 1 -15.69 8.39 -14.70
N PRO A 2 -14.66 9.07 -15.24
CA PRO A 2 -13.41 8.40 -15.55
C PRO A 2 -12.75 7.94 -14.25
N THR A 3 -12.34 6.67 -14.18
CA THR A 3 -11.54 6.17 -13.05
C THR A 3 -10.15 6.79 -13.16
N GLU A 4 -9.73 7.52 -12.15
CA GLU A 4 -8.39 8.11 -12.11
C GLU A 4 -7.42 7.19 -11.36
N THR A 5 -6.12 7.37 -11.60
CA THR A 5 -5.08 6.60 -10.92
C THR A 5 -4.00 7.54 -10.37
N ALA A 6 -3.70 7.37 -9.09
CA ALA A 6 -2.63 8.06 -8.38
C ALA A 6 -1.54 7.05 -8.03
N ARG A 7 -0.29 7.45 -8.21
CA ARG A 7 0.89 6.65 -7.85
C ARG A 7 1.73 7.41 -6.85
N VAL A 8 2.14 6.72 -5.79
CA VAL A 8 3.04 7.21 -4.77
C VAL A 8 4.13 6.18 -4.51
N GLU A 9 5.37 6.65 -4.37
CA GLU A 9 6.52 5.82 -4.05
C GLU A 9 7.23 6.42 -2.84
N ARG A 10 7.49 5.59 -1.82
CA ARG A 10 8.21 6.00 -0.61
C ARG A 10 9.24 4.95 -0.20
N GLY A 11 10.42 5.44 0.13
CA GLY A 11 11.45 4.62 0.77
C GLY A 11 11.08 4.32 2.22
N VAL A 12 11.39 3.10 2.66
CA VAL A 12 11.27 2.63 4.04
C VAL A 12 12.60 2.06 4.48
N SER A 13 13.03 2.42 5.69
CA SER A 13 14.25 1.89 6.33
C SER A 13 14.00 0.52 6.96
N ALA A 14 13.36 -0.37 6.20
CA ALA A 14 13.00 -1.71 6.63
C ALA A 14 13.36 -2.73 5.56
N PRO A 15 13.62 -3.99 5.93
CA PRO A 15 13.71 -5.08 4.97
C PRO A 15 12.42 -5.15 4.14
N PRO A 16 12.50 -5.45 2.83
CA PRO A 16 11.35 -5.51 1.95
C PRO A 16 10.32 -6.55 2.41
N GLU A 17 10.77 -7.67 2.97
CA GLU A 17 9.90 -8.72 3.52
C GLU A 17 9.09 -8.22 4.71
N VAL A 18 9.71 -7.44 5.62
CA VAL A 18 9.02 -6.86 6.79
C VAL A 18 8.00 -5.84 6.33
N ALA A 19 8.35 -4.99 5.36
CA ALA A 19 7.42 -4.02 4.80
C ALA A 19 6.22 -4.70 4.12
N PHE A 20 6.46 -5.78 3.37
CA PHE A 20 5.42 -6.54 2.69
C PHE A 20 4.54 -7.33 3.67
N ASP A 21 5.13 -8.00 4.67
CA ASP A 21 4.40 -8.71 5.73
C ASP A 21 3.49 -7.73 6.49
N THR A 22 4.03 -6.58 6.90
CA THR A 22 3.26 -5.52 7.59
C THR A 22 2.10 -5.01 6.73
N ALA A 23 2.33 -4.81 5.42
CA ALA A 23 1.29 -4.38 4.51
C ALA A 23 0.20 -5.45 4.30
N THR A 24 0.57 -6.73 4.32
CA THR A 24 -0.38 -7.83 4.08
C THR A 24 -1.04 -8.38 5.36
N ASP A 25 -0.54 -7.97 6.53
CA ASP A 25 -1.05 -8.36 7.84
C ASP A 25 -2.53 -7.99 8.02
N PRO A 26 -3.44 -8.96 8.23
CA PRO A 26 -4.87 -8.71 8.35
C PRO A 26 -5.27 -7.82 9.52
N ASP A 27 -4.50 -7.80 10.60
CA ASP A 27 -4.77 -7.00 11.78
C ASP A 27 -4.31 -5.54 11.60
N LEU A 28 -3.28 -5.31 10.77
CA LEU A 28 -2.73 -3.97 10.50
C LEU A 28 -3.35 -3.30 9.28
N ARG A 29 -3.83 -4.08 8.29
CA ARG A 29 -4.48 -3.56 7.07
C ARG A 29 -5.54 -2.48 7.33
N PRO A 30 -6.49 -2.62 8.28
CA PRO A 30 -7.50 -1.61 8.51
C PRO A 30 -6.94 -0.23 8.91
N ALA A 31 -5.73 -0.18 9.47
CA ALA A 31 -5.11 1.06 9.96
C ALA A 31 -4.51 1.93 8.85
N TRP A 32 -4.03 1.34 7.74
CA TRP A 32 -3.51 2.10 6.60
C TRP A 32 -4.38 2.03 5.35
N LEU A 33 -5.09 0.93 5.12
CA LEU A 33 -5.82 0.70 3.88
C LEU A 33 -7.07 1.61 3.80
N PRO A 34 -7.36 2.21 2.63
CA PRO A 34 -8.56 3.01 2.43
C PRO A 34 -9.84 2.23 2.76
N GLU A 35 -10.82 2.91 3.33
CA GLU A 35 -12.08 2.30 3.79
C GLU A 35 -12.80 1.49 2.72
N GLN A 36 -12.72 1.92 1.47
CA GLN A 36 -13.33 1.28 0.30
C GLN A 36 -12.76 -0.12 0.02
N LEU A 37 -11.55 -0.40 0.51
CA LEU A 37 -10.81 -1.64 0.26
C LEU A 37 -10.64 -2.52 1.51
N ARG A 38 -11.02 -2.06 2.71
CA ARG A 38 -10.85 -2.79 3.98
C ARG A 38 -11.54 -4.16 4.01
N GLY A 39 -12.66 -4.31 3.31
CA GLY A 39 -13.40 -5.58 3.18
C GLY A 39 -12.95 -6.48 2.04
N VAL A 40 -12.00 -6.02 1.21
CA VAL A 40 -11.61 -6.70 -0.03
C VAL A 40 -10.52 -7.73 0.27
N ARG A 41 -10.66 -8.93 -0.29
CA ARG A 41 -9.62 -9.96 -0.26
C ARG A 41 -8.50 -9.56 -1.23
N PRO A 42 -7.25 -9.39 -0.75
CA PRO A 42 -6.13 -9.11 -1.63
C PRO A 42 -5.73 -10.36 -2.43
N SER A 43 -5.28 -10.14 -3.66
CA SER A 43 -4.42 -11.07 -4.38
C SER A 43 -2.97 -10.76 -4.04
N ARG A 44 -2.26 -11.71 -3.43
CA ARG A 44 -0.85 -11.56 -3.04
C ARG A 44 0.04 -12.41 -3.92
N ASP A 45 1.19 -11.86 -4.26
CA ASP A 45 2.29 -12.52 -4.93
C ASP A 45 3.54 -12.28 -4.08
N ALA A 46 3.97 -13.32 -3.38
CA ALA A 46 5.08 -13.22 -2.43
C ALA A 46 6.44 -13.21 -3.14
N ASP A 47 6.54 -13.87 -4.30
CA ASP A 47 7.75 -13.92 -5.11
C ASP A 47 8.10 -12.53 -5.68
N ASP A 48 7.10 -11.80 -6.18
CA ASP A 48 7.23 -10.43 -6.69
C ASP A 48 6.97 -9.33 -5.65
N LEU A 49 6.79 -9.70 -4.37
CA LEU A 49 6.44 -8.79 -3.26
C LEU A 49 5.35 -7.78 -3.65
N THR A 50 4.33 -8.29 -4.32
CA THR A 50 3.24 -7.50 -4.88
C THR A 50 1.93 -7.95 -4.27
N VAL A 51 1.06 -7.00 -3.93
CA VAL A 51 -0.28 -7.29 -3.43
C VAL A 51 -1.27 -6.32 -4.03
N ARG A 52 -2.42 -6.83 -4.45
CA ARG A 52 -3.48 -6.05 -5.10
C ARG A 52 -4.82 -6.28 -4.44
N TRP A 53 -5.52 -5.20 -4.13
CA TRP A 53 -6.91 -5.18 -3.75
C TRP A 53 -7.73 -4.66 -4.92
N ASP A 54 -8.77 -5.38 -5.28
CA ASP A 54 -9.67 -5.02 -6.36
C ASP A 54 -11.11 -5.20 -5.87
N ALA A 55 -11.82 -4.08 -5.74
CA ALA A 55 -13.20 -4.08 -5.27
C ALA A 55 -14.21 -4.30 -6.42
N GLY A 56 -13.74 -4.61 -7.63
CA GLY A 56 -14.54 -4.88 -8.82
C GLY A 56 -15.58 -3.80 -9.09
N SER A 57 -16.81 -4.05 -8.62
CA SER A 57 -18.00 -3.23 -8.87
C SER A 57 -17.92 -1.78 -8.39
N SER A 58 -17.07 -1.46 -7.41
CA SER A 58 -16.92 -0.08 -6.93
C SER A 58 -15.91 0.74 -7.75
N GLY A 59 -15.14 0.11 -8.65
CA GLY A 59 -14.09 0.77 -9.43
C GLY A 59 -12.85 1.15 -8.60
N TRP A 60 -12.78 0.76 -7.33
CA TRP A 60 -11.63 0.98 -6.47
C TRP A 60 -10.64 -0.19 -6.58
N SER A 61 -9.38 0.13 -6.81
CA SER A 61 -8.29 -0.84 -6.71
C SER A 61 -7.05 -0.21 -6.14
N LEU A 62 -6.27 -0.98 -5.40
CA LEU A 62 -4.98 -0.57 -4.88
C LEU A 62 -3.99 -1.68 -5.20
N ALA A 63 -2.89 -1.33 -5.86
CA ALA A 63 -1.75 -2.21 -6.02
C ALA A 63 -0.59 -1.67 -5.18
N LEU A 64 0.03 -2.54 -4.40
CA LEU A 64 1.22 -2.25 -3.64
C LEU A 64 2.32 -3.19 -4.10
N ARG A 65 3.51 -2.63 -4.32
CA ARG A 65 4.71 -3.38 -4.68
C ARG A 65 5.87 -2.92 -3.82
N VAL A 66 6.61 -3.86 -3.27
CA VAL A 66 7.81 -3.57 -2.47
C VAL A 66 9.04 -3.96 -3.27
N HIS A 67 9.97 -3.02 -3.39
CA HIS A 67 11.25 -3.21 -4.08
C HIS A 67 12.39 -3.13 -3.07
N THR A 68 13.39 -4.00 -3.21
CA THR A 68 14.68 -3.85 -2.50
C THR A 68 15.43 -2.62 -3.01
N ILE A 69 16.10 -1.92 -2.10
CA ILE A 69 17.12 -0.92 -2.46
C ILE A 69 18.49 -1.37 -1.95
N GLU A 70 19.55 -1.08 -2.72
CA GLU A 70 20.93 -1.51 -2.41
C GLU A 70 21.48 -0.96 -1.08
N ALA A 71 20.87 0.10 -0.53
CA ALA A 71 21.28 0.73 0.73
C ALA A 71 20.77 0.03 2.01
N GLY A 72 20.19 -1.18 1.91
CA GLY A 72 19.70 -1.93 3.08
C GLY A 72 18.30 -1.52 3.55
N GLY A 73 17.41 -1.18 2.61
CA GLY A 73 16.01 -0.87 2.89
C GLY A 73 15.10 -1.33 1.76
N ALA A 74 13.89 -0.77 1.71
CA ALA A 74 12.95 -1.04 0.64
C ALA A 74 12.26 0.23 0.12
N THR A 75 11.72 0.17 -1.08
CA THR A 75 10.83 1.18 -1.64
C THR A 75 9.45 0.57 -1.79
N VAL A 76 8.46 1.18 -1.15
CA VAL A 76 7.05 0.82 -1.32
C VAL A 76 6.46 1.72 -2.39
N ARG A 77 5.96 1.08 -3.45
CA ARG A 77 5.18 1.73 -4.49
C ARG A 77 3.72 1.36 -4.32
N LEU A 78 2.86 2.37 -4.28
CA LEU A 78 1.43 2.24 -4.20
C LEU A 78 0.77 2.91 -5.40
N GLU A 79 -0.16 2.20 -6.01
CA GLU A 79 -0.99 2.68 -7.10
C GLU A 79 -2.45 2.53 -6.67
N LEU A 80 -3.12 3.66 -6.46
CA LEU A 80 -4.51 3.74 -6.09
C LEU A 80 -5.33 4.19 -7.30
N THR A 81 -6.39 3.46 -7.59
CA THR A 81 -7.34 3.76 -8.65
C THR A 81 -8.73 3.86 -8.04
N GLY A 82 -9.50 4.86 -8.45
CA GLY A 82 -10.84 5.07 -7.91
C GLY A 82 -11.63 6.11 -8.68
N ASP A 83 -12.92 6.19 -8.36
CA ASP A 83 -13.86 7.16 -8.91
C ASP A 83 -13.83 8.45 -8.08
N ALA A 84 -12.66 9.10 -8.02
CA ALA A 84 -12.43 10.33 -7.29
C ALA A 84 -11.53 11.28 -8.10
N PRO A 85 -11.61 12.61 -7.90
CA PRO A 85 -10.72 13.56 -8.56
C PRO A 85 -9.26 13.25 -8.27
N ARG A 86 -8.37 13.43 -9.26
CA ARG A 86 -6.93 13.17 -9.15
C ARG A 86 -6.27 13.73 -7.89
N ASP A 87 -6.56 14.97 -7.52
CA ASP A 87 -5.96 15.61 -6.34
C ASP A 87 -6.36 14.88 -5.05
N GLN A 88 -7.64 14.50 -4.93
CA GLN A 88 -8.14 13.75 -3.78
C GLN A 88 -7.55 12.34 -3.75
N LEU A 89 -7.48 11.67 -4.91
CA LEU A 89 -6.92 10.33 -5.04
C LEU A 89 -5.41 10.34 -4.70
N SER A 90 -4.69 11.38 -5.11
CA SER A 90 -3.26 11.56 -4.82
C SER A 90 -3.03 11.82 -3.34
N ALA A 91 -3.82 12.70 -2.72
CA ALA A 91 -3.76 12.95 -1.27
C ALA A 91 -4.07 11.68 -0.46
N LEU A 92 -5.08 10.91 -0.87
CA LEU A 92 -5.42 9.64 -0.25
C LEU A 92 -4.31 8.59 -0.42
N ALA A 93 -3.70 8.49 -1.61
CA ALA A 93 -2.58 7.60 -1.85
C ALA A 93 -1.35 7.98 -1.00
N GLU A 94 -1.05 9.27 -0.88
CA GLU A 94 0.04 9.76 -0.03
C GLU A 94 -0.21 9.47 1.45
N GLU A 95 -1.41 9.74 1.94
CA GLU A 95 -1.81 9.43 3.32
C GLU A 95 -1.72 7.92 3.60
N THR A 96 -2.22 7.10 2.67
CA THR A 96 -2.18 5.63 2.76
C THR A 96 -0.75 5.12 2.89
N VAL A 97 0.16 5.59 2.03
CA VAL A 97 1.58 5.20 2.09
C VAL A 97 2.25 5.75 3.35
N ALA A 98 1.94 6.98 3.77
CA ALA A 98 2.53 7.56 4.98
C ALA A 98 2.14 6.76 6.24
N ASN A 99 0.87 6.33 6.35
CA ASN A 99 0.41 5.48 7.44
C ASN A 99 1.09 4.11 7.43
N LEU A 100 1.24 3.50 6.26
CA LEU A 100 1.96 2.23 6.13
C LEU A 100 3.44 2.36 6.54
N THR A 101 4.15 3.38 6.02
CA THR A 101 5.56 3.62 6.35
C THR A 101 5.76 3.84 7.84
N ARG A 102 4.85 4.58 8.49
CA ARG A 102 4.87 4.75 9.94
C ARG A 102 4.76 3.40 10.65
N MET A 103 3.77 2.57 10.31
CA MET A 103 3.59 1.27 10.94
C MET A 103 4.77 0.32 10.74
N VAL A 104 5.39 0.33 9.56
CA VAL A 104 6.61 -0.44 9.31
C VAL A 104 7.73 0.01 10.24
N GLY A 105 7.90 1.32 10.46
CA GLY A 105 8.85 1.87 11.41
C GLY A 105 8.55 1.53 12.88
N ASP A 106 7.28 1.59 13.28
CA ASP A 106 6.84 1.16 14.62
C ASP A 106 7.14 -0.33 14.86
N ARG A 107 6.89 -1.21 13.88
CA ARG A 107 7.16 -2.64 13.99
C ARG A 107 8.65 -2.96 14.11
N LEU A 108 9.52 -2.19 13.45
CA LEU A 108 10.97 -2.33 13.60
C LEU A 108 11.48 -1.88 14.97
N THR A 109 10.84 -0.88 15.57
CA THR A 109 11.26 -0.34 16.88
C THR A 109 10.72 -1.17 18.05
N ALA A 110 9.63 -1.92 17.82
CA ALA A 110 9.00 -2.77 18.82
C ALA A 110 9.68 -4.14 19.03
N GLY A 111 10.71 -4.48 18.24
CA GLY A 111 11.50 -5.72 18.37
C GLY A 111 12.83 -5.49 19.07
#